data_AF-A0A939KSW6-F1
#
_entry.id   AF-A0A939KSW6-F1
#
_cell.length_a   1.000
_cell.length_b   1.000
_cell.length_c   1.000
_cell.angle_alpha   90.00
_cell.angle_beta   90.00
_cell.angle_gamma   90.00
#
_symmetry.space_group_name_H-M   'P 1'
#
loop_
_entity.id
_entity.type
_entity.pdbx_description
1 polymer ?
#
loop_
_entity_poly.entity_id
_entity_poly.type
_entity_poly.pdbx_seq_one_letter_code
_entity_poly.pdbx_strand_id
1 'polypeptide(L)'
;MIQGEFDELGQLFFEIDLIAANGEIFSTMALLDTGFTQWLAINSQDLEGLMWSKIDRRRMITAMGETLLNTYMANVVLDGQEFAVEAIAGSQIRETIIGLPWLRTKRLLVDFPAGILTLG
;
A
#
# COMPACT_ATOMS: atom_id res chain seq x y z
N MET A 1 -6.00 16.00 -0.12
CA MET A 1 -5.05 15.63 -1.18
C MET A 1 -3.65 15.61 -0.58
N ILE A 2 -2.90 14.54 -0.82
CA ILE A 2 -1.52 14.39 -0.37
C ILE A 2 -0.52 14.60 -1.51
N GLN A 3 0.65 15.12 -1.17
CA GLN A 3 1.81 15.22 -2.07
C GLN A 3 2.61 13.91 -2.02
N GLY A 4 3.10 13.48 -3.17
CA GLY A 4 4.02 12.34 -3.27
C GLY A 4 5.41 12.78 -3.70
N GLU A 5 6.32 11.82 -3.75
CA GLU A 5 7.68 11.98 -4.27
C GLU A 5 7.97 10.99 -5.39
N PHE A 6 8.81 11.43 -6.33
CA PHE A 6 9.39 10.55 -7.34
C PHE A 6 10.73 10.03 -6.81
N ASP A 7 10.97 8.73 -6.88
CA ASP A 7 12.30 8.19 -6.62
C ASP A 7 13.23 8.40 -7.84
N GLU A 8 14.48 7.92 -7.74
CA GLU A 8 15.48 8.00 -8.81
C GLU A 8 15.07 7.24 -10.09
N LEU A 9 14.15 6.28 -9.98
CA LEU A 9 13.62 5.49 -11.08
C LEU A 9 12.29 6.05 -11.63
N GLY A 10 11.78 7.14 -11.06
CA GLY A 10 10.50 7.74 -11.41
C GLY A 10 9.28 7.01 -10.85
N GLN A 11 9.46 6.17 -9.83
CA GLN A 11 8.37 5.51 -9.10
C GLN A 11 7.60 6.52 -8.25
N LEU A 12 6.33 6.19 -7.97
CA LEU A 12 5.39 7.10 -7.33
C LEU A 12 5.25 6.73 -5.84
N PHE A 13 5.85 7.50 -4.95
CA PHE A 13 5.76 7.25 -3.52
C PHE A 13 4.84 8.24 -2.82
N PHE A 14 4.06 7.75 -1.87
CA PHE A 14 3.20 8.55 -1.01
C PHE A 14 3.37 8.12 0.44
N GLU A 15 3.44 9.08 1.36
CA GLU A 15 3.35 8.78 2.78
C GLU A 15 1.93 8.32 3.12
N ILE A 16 1.83 7.20 3.82
CA ILE A 16 0.58 6.68 4.40
C ILE A 16 0.82 6.33 5.86
N ASP A 17 -0.24 6.31 6.66
CA ASP A 17 -0.16 5.75 8.00
C ASP A 17 -0.83 4.38 8.08
N LEU A 18 -0.22 3.48 8.84
CA LEU A 18 -0.73 2.17 9.17
C LEU A 18 -1.09 2.14 10.65
N ILE A 19 -2.35 1.82 10.97
CA ILE A 19 -2.83 1.75 12.35
C ILE A 19 -2.77 0.29 12.80
N ALA A 20 -1.89 0.01 13.76
CA ALA A 20 -1.77 -1.30 14.38
C ALA A 20 -3.00 -1.67 15.23
N ALA A 21 -3.17 -2.95 15.53
CA ALA A 21 -4.32 -3.43 16.30
C ALA A 21 -4.37 -2.89 17.75
N ASN A 22 -3.23 -2.44 18.29
CA ASN A 22 -3.14 -1.76 19.59
C ASN A 22 -3.39 -0.24 19.51
N GLY A 23 -3.63 0.31 18.30
CA GLY A 23 -3.85 1.73 18.05
C GLY A 23 -2.57 2.55 17.82
N GLU A 24 -1.39 1.92 17.82
CA GLU A 24 -0.15 2.61 17.42
C GLU A 24 -0.18 2.94 15.92
N ILE A 25 0.40 4.08 15.56
CA ILE A 25 0.42 4.59 14.19
C ILE A 25 1.84 4.53 13.65
N PHE A 26 2.00 3.90 12.49
CA PHE A 26 3.28 3.77 11.79
C PHE A 26 3.19 4.45 10.43
N SER A 27 3.95 5.52 10.23
CA SER A 27 4.05 6.20 8.94
C SER A 27 5.08 5.51 8.04
N THR A 28 4.76 5.34 6.76
CA THR A 28 5.68 4.73 5.79
C THR A 28 5.48 5.31 4.39
N MET A 29 6.55 5.32 3.59
CA MET A 29 6.47 5.62 2.17
C MET A 29 5.96 4.39 1.42
N ALA A 30 4.80 4.51 0.79
CA ALA A 30 4.21 3.46 0.00
C ALA A 30 4.37 3.74 -1.50
N LEU A 31 4.82 2.72 -2.23
CA LEU A 31 4.84 2.70 -3.69
C LEU A 31 3.41 2.57 -4.21
N LEU A 32 2.97 3.53 -5.02
CA LEU A 32 1.73 3.39 -5.78
C LEU A 32 2.00 2.65 -7.09
N ASP A 33 1.52 1.42 -7.18
CA ASP A 33 1.62 0.57 -8.37
C ASP A 33 0.26 0.42 -9.04
N THR A 34 0.10 1.07 -10.20
CA THR A 34 -1.15 0.99 -11.00
C THR A 34 -1.37 -0.39 -11.65
N GLY A 35 -0.32 -1.21 -11.77
CA GLY A 35 -0.40 -2.61 -12.19
C GLY A 35 -0.82 -3.55 -11.05
N PHE A 36 -0.75 -3.10 -9.79
CA PHE A 36 -1.14 -3.88 -8.63
C PHE A 36 -2.65 -3.76 -8.38
N THR A 37 -3.35 -4.90 -8.42
CA THR A 37 -4.84 -4.94 -8.40
C THR A 37 -5.45 -5.06 -7.01
N GLN A 38 -4.63 -5.08 -5.95
CA GLN A 38 -5.08 -5.23 -4.57
C GLN A 38 -4.87 -3.91 -3.80
N TRP A 39 -5.43 -3.77 -2.61
CA TRP A 39 -5.38 -2.50 -1.87
C TRP A 39 -4.00 -2.19 -1.31
N LEU A 40 -3.42 -3.15 -0.59
CA LEU A 40 -2.16 -3.00 0.12
C LEU A 40 -1.35 -4.30 0.02
N ALA A 41 -0.04 -4.17 -0.19
CA ALA A 41 0.94 -5.23 -0.02
C ALA A 41 2.02 -4.76 0.95
N ILE A 42 2.44 -5.64 1.86
CA ILE A 42 3.44 -5.31 2.89
C ILE A 42 4.38 -6.49 3.15
N ASN A 43 5.60 -6.19 3.62
CA ASN A 43 6.51 -7.22 4.10
C ASN A 43 5.91 -7.94 5.31
N SER A 44 6.09 -9.26 5.37
CA SER A 44 5.61 -10.05 6.50
C SER A 44 6.30 -9.73 7.83
N GLN A 45 7.52 -9.18 7.81
CA GLN A 45 8.25 -8.75 9.01
C GLN A 45 7.63 -7.49 9.62
N ASP A 46 7.30 -6.48 8.80
CA ASP A 46 6.67 -5.24 9.28
C ASP A 46 5.30 -5.50 9.91
N LEU A 47 4.60 -6.53 9.40
CA LEU A 47 3.31 -6.96 9.91
C LEU A 47 3.36 -7.43 11.37
N GLU A 48 4.50 -7.92 11.87
CA GLU A 48 4.64 -8.38 13.25
C GLU A 48 4.37 -7.24 14.24
N GLY A 49 4.78 -6.01 13.91
CA GLY A 49 4.50 -4.81 14.73
C GLY A 49 3.06 -4.30 14.59
N LEU A 50 2.42 -4.55 13.45
CA LEU A 50 1.06 -4.06 13.18
C LEU A 50 -0.03 -4.90 13.86
N MET A 51 0.26 -6.17 14.16
CA MET A 51 -0.66 -7.09 14.85
C MET A 51 -2.04 -7.22 14.19
N TRP A 52 -2.13 -6.98 12.88
CA TRP A 52 -3.38 -7.09 12.15
C TRP A 52 -3.94 -8.51 12.17
N SER A 53 -5.26 -8.61 12.21
CA SER A 53 -5.94 -9.89 12.20
C SER A 53 -5.84 -10.54 10.82
N LYS A 54 -5.32 -11.76 10.79
CA LYS A 54 -5.31 -12.58 9.58
C LYS A 54 -6.75 -12.93 9.19
N ILE A 55 -7.07 -12.72 7.91
CA ILE A 55 -8.38 -13.06 7.35
C ILE A 55 -8.33 -14.45 6.72
N ASP A 56 -7.45 -14.65 5.73
CA ASP A 56 -7.41 -15.88 4.93
C ASP A 56 -6.05 -16.05 4.22
N ARG A 57 -6.00 -16.90 3.19
CA ARG A 57 -4.95 -16.99 2.18
C ARG A 57 -5.57 -16.90 0.79
N ARG A 58 -5.01 -16.05 -0.08
CA ARG A 58 -5.44 -15.90 -1.47
C ARG A 58 -4.38 -16.45 -2.43
N ARG A 59 -4.82 -17.24 -3.41
CA ARG A 59 -4.00 -17.59 -4.57
C ARG A 59 -3.90 -16.38 -5.48
N MET A 60 -2.67 -15.98 -5.80
CA MET A 60 -2.39 -14.81 -6.61
C MET A 60 -1.46 -15.17 -7.76
N ILE A 61 -1.68 -14.51 -8.89
CA ILE A 61 -0.75 -14.53 -10.02
C ILE A 61 0.15 -13.31 -9.87
N THR A 62 1.43 -13.55 -9.67
CA THR A 62 2.47 -12.52 -9.60
C THR A 62 3.35 -12.60 -10.84
N ALA A 63 4.29 -11.66 -10.99
CA ALA A 63 5.31 -11.74 -12.03
C ALA A 63 6.18 -13.01 -11.93
N MET A 64 6.25 -13.65 -10.75
CA MET A 64 6.97 -14.91 -10.52
C MET A 64 6.08 -16.16 -10.68
N GLY A 65 4.85 -15.99 -11.15
CA GLY A 65 3.86 -17.06 -11.28
C GLY A 65 2.85 -17.11 -10.14
N GLU A 66 2.15 -18.23 -10.04
CA GLU A 66 1.14 -18.46 -8.99
C GLU A 66 1.79 -18.64 -7.61
N THR A 67 1.24 -17.96 -6.62
CA THR A 67 1.64 -18.07 -5.22
C THR A 67 0.43 -18.00 -4.29
N LEU A 68 0.59 -18.46 -3.05
CA LEU A 68 -0.42 -18.39 -2.01
C LEU A 68 0.07 -17.42 -0.93
N LEU A 69 -0.61 -16.28 -0.78
CA LEU A 69 -0.24 -15.25 0.18
C LEU A 69 -1.29 -15.12 1.28
N ASN A 70 -0.84 -14.80 2.50
CA ASN A 70 -1.74 -14.53 3.61
C ASN A 70 -2.38 -13.14 3.43
N THR A 71 -3.65 -13.03 3.78
CA THR A 71 -4.39 -11.76 3.77
C THR A 71 -4.76 -11.33 5.19
N TYR A 72 -4.83 -10.02 5.41
CA TYR A 72 -5.04 -9.40 6.72
C TYR A 72 -6.03 -8.23 6.59
N MET A 73 -6.72 -7.92 7.69
CA MET A 73 -7.54 -6.71 7.78
C MET A 73 -6.65 -5.57 8.25
N ALA A 74 -6.35 -4.65 7.34
CA ALA A 74 -5.51 -3.49 7.59
C ALA A 74 -6.34 -2.25 7.85
N ASN A 75 -5.88 -1.41 8.78
CA ASN A 75 -6.38 -0.06 8.98
C ASN A 75 -5.31 0.91 8.45
N VAL A 76 -5.68 1.69 7.43
CA VAL A 76 -4.78 2.61 6.72
C VAL A 76 -5.35 4.02 6.80
N VAL A 77 -4.50 5.00 7.09
CA VAL A 77 -4.83 6.42 6.91
C VAL A 77 -4.23 6.89 5.60
N LEU A 78 -5.10 7.40 4.72
CA LEU A 78 -4.70 8.02 3.47
C LEU A 78 -5.42 9.35 3.35
N ASP A 79 -4.65 10.44 3.21
CA ASP A 79 -5.20 11.79 3.14
C ASP A 79 -6.05 12.17 4.37
N GLY A 80 -5.57 11.79 5.56
CA GLY A 80 -6.25 12.02 6.84
C GLY A 80 -7.54 11.22 7.04
N GLN A 81 -7.87 10.31 6.12
CA GLN A 81 -9.05 9.46 6.21
C GLN A 81 -8.65 8.02 6.51
N GLU A 82 -9.32 7.40 7.48
CA GLU A 82 -9.13 6.00 7.85
C GLU A 82 -9.94 5.06 6.94
N PHE A 83 -9.31 3.94 6.57
CA PHE A 83 -9.90 2.89 5.74
C PHE A 83 -9.55 1.51 6.29
N ALA A 84 -10.56 0.65 6.39
CA ALA A 84 -10.35 -0.79 6.59
C ALA A 84 -10.26 -1.47 5.22
N VAL A 85 -9.10 -2.05 4.90
CA VAL A 85 -8.83 -2.68 3.59
C VAL A 85 -8.17 -4.04 3.76
N GLU A 86 -8.23 -4.86 2.71
CA GLU A 86 -7.51 -6.12 2.68
C GLU A 86 -6.04 -5.88 2.32
N ALA A 87 -5.12 -6.33 3.18
CA ALA A 87 -3.69 -6.31 2.94
C ALA A 87 -3.14 -7.69 2.65
N ILE A 88 -2.15 -7.75 1.78
CA ILE A 88 -1.46 -8.98 1.40
C ILE A 88 -0.05 -8.95 1.96
N ALA A 89 0.34 -10.01 2.66
CA ALA A 89 1.67 -10.08 3.24
C ALA A 89 2.53 -11.14 2.55
N GLY A 90 3.79 -10.78 2.28
CA GLY A 90 4.77 -11.66 1.66
C GLY A 90 6.20 -11.24 2.02
N SER A 91 7.09 -12.21 2.19
CA SER A 91 8.48 -11.97 2.62
C SER A 91 9.38 -11.37 1.53
N GLN A 92 8.92 -11.38 0.28
CA GLN A 92 9.64 -10.82 -0.88
C GLN A 92 9.23 -9.38 -1.21
N ILE A 93 8.21 -8.85 -0.52
CA ILE A 93 7.76 -7.46 -0.69
C ILE A 93 8.78 -6.56 0.01
N ARG A 94 9.39 -5.63 -0.73
CA ARG A 94 10.43 -4.75 -0.20
C ARG A 94 9.86 -3.44 0.29
N GLU A 95 9.04 -2.80 -0.54
CA GLU A 95 8.33 -1.58 -0.22
C GLU A 95 6.88 -1.90 0.18
N THR A 96 6.27 -1.05 1.01
CA THR A 96 4.81 -1.08 1.15
C THR A 96 4.21 -0.65 -0.20
N ILE A 97 3.25 -1.41 -0.74
CA ILE A 97 2.65 -1.15 -2.05
C ILE A 97 1.17 -0.83 -1.89
N ILE A 98 0.72 0.30 -2.43
CA ILE A 98 -0.70 0.63 -2.58
C ILE A 98 -1.12 0.48 -4.04
N GLY A 99 -2.29 -0.12 -4.29
CA GLY A 99 -2.68 -0.49 -5.65
C GLY A 99 -3.83 0.31 -6.25
N LEU A 100 -4.23 -0.14 -7.44
CA LEU A 100 -5.28 0.43 -8.28
C LEU A 100 -6.63 0.67 -7.57
N PRO A 101 -7.10 -0.13 -6.58
CA PRO A 101 -8.37 0.12 -5.91
C PRO A 101 -8.53 1.51 -5.29
N TRP A 102 -7.44 2.14 -4.82
CA TRP A 102 -7.46 3.50 -4.28
C TRP A 102 -7.94 4.53 -5.31
N LEU A 103 -7.61 4.31 -6.59
CA LEU A 103 -7.95 5.22 -7.69
C LEU A 103 -9.43 5.19 -8.10
N ARG A 104 -10.24 4.33 -7.45
CA ARG A 104 -11.71 4.35 -7.61
C ARG A 104 -12.34 5.57 -6.94
N THR A 105 -11.66 6.14 -5.94
CA THR A 105 -12.17 7.28 -5.14
C THR A 105 -11.18 8.43 -5.06
N LYS A 106 -9.90 8.17 -5.27
CA LYS A 106 -8.82 9.16 -5.29
C LYS A 106 -8.37 9.45 -6.72
N ARG A 107 -8.03 10.70 -6.99
CA ARG A 107 -7.44 11.18 -8.23
C ARG A 107 -5.92 11.22 -8.08
N LEU A 108 -5.25 10.39 -8.87
CA LEU A 108 -3.81 10.49 -9.09
C LEU A 108 -3.53 11.53 -10.18
N LEU A 109 -2.62 12.47 -9.90
CA LEU A 109 -2.06 13.39 -10.90
C LEU A 109 -0.54 13.22 -10.91
N VAL A 110 -0.01 12.91 -12.09
CA VAL A 110 1.42 12.73 -12.36
C VAL A 110 1.81 13.65 -13.51
N ASP A 111 2.71 14.60 -13.26
CA ASP A 111 3.28 15.50 -14.26
C ASP A 111 4.78 15.66 -13.97
N PHE A 112 5.60 14.86 -14.67
CA PHE A 112 7.06 14.90 -14.52
C PHE A 112 7.67 16.24 -14.95
N PRO A 113 7.33 16.83 -16.11
CA PRO A 113 7.82 18.16 -16.49
C PRO A 113 7.56 19.24 -15.43
N ALA A 114 6.39 19.20 -14.77
CA ALA A 114 6.04 20.15 -13.73
C ALA A 114 6.49 19.72 -12.31
N GLY A 115 7.01 18.50 -12.15
CA GLY A 115 7.37 17.93 -10.84
C GLY A 115 6.16 17.71 -9.92
N ILE A 116 4.97 17.46 -10.47
CA ILE A 116 3.74 17.29 -9.69
C ILE A 116 3.44 15.81 -9.51
N LEU A 117 3.35 15.37 -8.26
CA LEU A 117 2.78 14.09 -7.87
C LEU A 117 1.79 14.31 -6.73
N THR A 118 0.51 14.04 -6.96
CA THR A 118 -0.54 14.18 -5.94
C THR A 118 -1.57 13.07 -6.02
N LEU A 119 -2.16 12.74 -4.87
CA LEU A 119 -3.26 11.79 -4.72
C LEU A 119 -4.35 12.43 -3.84
N GLY A 120 -5.59 12.56 -4.34
CA GLY A 120 -6.67 13.23 -3.60
C GLY A 120 -8.07 12.79 -3.97
#